data_AF-A0A430RTR6-F1
#
_entry.id   AF-A0A430RTR6-F1
#
_cell.length_a   1.000
_cell.length_b   1.000
_cell.length_c   1.000
_cell.angle_alpha   90.00
_cell.angle_beta   90.00
_cell.angle_gamma   90.00
#
_symmetry.space_group_name_H-M   'P 1'
#
loop_
_entity.id
_entity.type
_entity.pdbx_description
1 polymer ?
#
loop_
_entity_poly.entity_id
_entity_poly.type
_entity_poly.pdbx_seq_one_letter_code
_entity_poly.pdbx_strand_id
1 'polypeptide(L)'
;MRDTWRIDRLVLQGFKSFAERTALDFPDPITGIIGPNGSGKSNLVEALRFVTGARAHELRGQELGTFLFHGGEGRPPQAMAEVRLELSRGRERLTVERRIEGDRSLFRVNGRPLSAKALALHLAGTGLGRGGYAIVGQGEVAALLEAPEEVLLA
;
A
#
# COMPACT_ATOMS: atom_id res chain seq x y z
N MET A 1 -21.35 17.14 -3.42
CA MET A 1 -20.16 16.72 -4.23
C MET A 1 -19.33 15.80 -3.35
N ARG A 2 -18.97 14.62 -3.86
CA ARG A 2 -18.76 13.36 -3.11
C ARG A 2 -17.87 13.49 -1.86
N ASP A 3 -18.43 13.13 -0.71
CA ASP A 3 -17.78 13.10 0.61
C ASP A 3 -16.92 11.82 0.77
N THR A 4 -16.00 11.62 -0.17
CA THR A 4 -15.22 10.38 -0.28
C THR A 4 -13.73 10.70 -0.17
N TRP A 5 -12.99 9.79 0.45
CA TRP A 5 -11.54 9.85 0.52
C TRP A 5 -10.91 9.70 -0.86
N ARG A 6 -9.85 10.47 -1.11
CA ARG A 6 -9.04 10.42 -2.31
C ARG A 6 -7.59 10.18 -1.95
N ILE A 7 -6.87 9.48 -2.82
CA ILE A 7 -5.41 9.40 -2.77
C ILE A 7 -4.87 10.68 -3.39
N ASP A 8 -4.03 11.40 -2.66
CA ASP A 8 -3.38 12.62 -3.15
C ASP A 8 -1.93 12.30 -3.58
N ARG A 9 -1.23 11.49 -2.77
CA ARG A 9 0.19 11.18 -2.99
C ARG A 9 0.58 9.83 -2.40
N LEU A 10 1.48 9.13 -3.10
CA LEU A 10 2.16 7.91 -2.64
C LEU A 10 3.67 8.14 -2.70
N VAL A 11 4.37 7.91 -1.59
CA VAL A 11 5.83 7.99 -1.52
C VAL A 11 6.38 6.63 -1.12
N LEU A 12 7.41 6.16 -1.82
CA LEU A 12 8.08 4.90 -1.56
C LEU A 12 9.59 5.11 -1.48
N GLN A 13 10.26 4.36 -0.62
CA GLN A 13 11.72 4.30 -0.56
C GLN A 13 12.16 2.92 -0.08
N GLY A 14 13.20 2.36 -0.69
CA GLY A 14 13.70 1.03 -0.37
C GLY A 14 12.68 -0.09 -0.54
N PHE A 15 11.60 0.14 -1.28
CA PHE A 15 10.46 -0.77 -1.39
C PHE A 15 10.52 -1.52 -2.72
N LYS A 16 10.81 -2.83 -2.68
CA LYS A 16 10.88 -3.72 -3.84
C LYS A 16 11.74 -3.21 -5.00
N SER A 17 11.15 -2.61 -6.03
CA SER A 17 11.85 -2.04 -7.18
C SER A 17 12.24 -0.56 -7.00
N PHE A 18 11.78 0.09 -5.93
CA PHE A 18 11.99 1.51 -5.66
C PHE A 18 13.13 1.69 -4.65
N ALA A 19 14.38 1.66 -5.13
CA ALA A 19 15.56 1.90 -4.29
C ALA A 19 15.57 3.34 -3.73
N GLU A 20 15.40 4.32 -4.63
CA GLU A 20 15.41 5.74 -4.28
C GLU A 20 14.02 6.23 -3.89
N ARG A 21 14.00 7.31 -3.10
CA ARG A 21 12.75 7.98 -2.73
C ARG A 21 12.00 8.43 -3.98
N THR A 22 10.84 7.84 -4.20
CA THR A 22 9.97 8.10 -5.35
C THR A 22 8.62 8.61 -4.85
N ALA A 23 8.13 9.72 -5.39
CA ALA A 23 6.84 10.30 -5.05
C ALA A 23 5.95 10.33 -6.30
N LEU A 24 4.72 9.85 -6.15
CA LEU A 24 3.69 9.89 -7.18
C LEU A 24 2.53 10.75 -6.68
N ASP A 25 2.16 11.75 -7.48
CA ASP A 25 1.02 12.63 -7.23
C ASP A 25 -0.21 12.17 -8.03
N PHE A 26 -1.38 12.27 -7.43
CA PHE A 26 -2.66 11.85 -8.01
C PHE A 26 -3.65 13.04 -8.08
N PRO A 27 -3.36 14.07 -8.91
CA PRO A 27 -4.17 15.29 -8.95
C PRO A 27 -5.57 15.03 -9.51
N ASP A 28 -5.70 14.05 -10.41
CA ASP A 28 -6.91 13.79 -11.16
C ASP A 28 -7.78 12.69 -10.54
N PRO A 29 -9.11 12.72 -10.74
CA PRO A 29 -10.01 11.66 -10.27
C PRO A 29 -9.71 10.28 -10.86
N ILE A 30 -9.06 10.24 -12.02
CA ILE A 30 -8.64 9.02 -12.72
C ILE A 30 -7.18 9.20 -13.10
N THR A 31 -6.32 8.27 -12.66
CA THR A 31 -4.89 8.28 -12.98
C THR A 31 -4.51 6.95 -13.63
N GLY A 32 -3.84 7.00 -14.78
CA GLY A 32 -3.29 5.83 -15.47
C GLY A 32 -1.80 5.69 -15.19
N ILE A 33 -1.34 4.48 -14.85
CA ILE A 33 0.08 4.18 -14.64
C ILE A 33 0.54 3.20 -15.73
N ILE A 34 1.47 3.64 -16.58
CA ILE A 34 1.97 2.88 -17.73
C ILE A 34 3.49 2.71 -17.69
N GLY A 35 4.02 1.75 -18.43
CA GLY A 35 5.45 1.46 -18.51
C GLY A 35 5.72 0.00 -18.91
N PRO A 36 6.96 -0.35 -19.30
CA PRO A 36 7.33 -1.70 -19.76
C PRO A 36 7.23 -2.74 -18.63
N ASN A 37 7.19 -4.02 -18.98
CA ASN A 37 7.22 -5.10 -17.99
C ASN A 37 8.50 -5.01 -17.14
N GLY A 38 8.38 -5.30 -15.84
CA GLY A 38 9.48 -5.15 -14.88
C GLY A 38 9.69 -3.74 -14.32
N SER A 39 9.00 -2.71 -14.83
CA SER A 39 9.16 -1.32 -14.37
C SER A 39 8.60 -1.01 -12.97
N GLY A 40 8.15 -2.02 -12.21
CA GLY A 40 7.64 -1.84 -10.85
C GLY A 40 6.18 -1.40 -10.71
N LYS A 41 5.38 -1.38 -11.80
CA LYS A 41 3.96 -0.96 -11.75
C LYS A 41 3.14 -1.74 -10.72
N SER A 42 3.22 -3.08 -10.73
CA SER A 42 2.49 -3.92 -9.78
C SER A 42 2.94 -3.70 -8.33
N ASN A 43 4.19 -3.28 -8.11
CA ASN A 43 4.70 -2.95 -6.78
C ASN A 43 4.03 -1.69 -6.19
N LEU A 44 3.47 -0.80 -7.00
CA LEU A 44 2.69 0.34 -6.50
C LEU A 44 1.37 -0.12 -5.85
N VAL A 45 0.71 -1.10 -6.47
CA VAL A 45 -0.51 -1.72 -5.90
C VAL A 45 -0.17 -2.44 -4.59
N GLU A 46 0.96 -3.15 -4.56
CA GLU A 46 1.45 -3.80 -3.35
C GLU A 46 1.83 -2.80 -2.25
N ALA A 47 2.43 -1.66 -2.61
CA ALA A 47 2.75 -0.60 -1.65
C ALA A 47 1.50 -0.03 -0.99
N LEU A 48 0.42 0.17 -1.76
CA LEU A 48 -0.88 0.58 -1.22
C LEU A 48 -1.42 -0.45 -0.22
N ARG A 49 -1.36 -1.75 -0.53
CA ARG A 49 -1.77 -2.81 0.42
C ARG A 49 -0.88 -2.84 1.65
N PHE A 50 0.42 -2.70 1.45
CA PHE A 50 1.43 -2.71 2.49
C PHE A 50 1.18 -1.60 3.51
N VAL A 51 1.00 -0.35 3.05
CA VAL A 51 0.83 0.81 3.94
C VAL A 51 -0.53 0.86 4.62
N THR A 52 -1.59 0.37 3.98
CA THR A 52 -2.94 0.34 4.57
C THR A 52 -3.15 -0.84 5.53
N GLY A 53 -2.21 -1.77 5.59
CA GLY A 53 -2.34 -2.97 6.42
C GLY A 53 -3.43 -3.91 5.92
N ALA A 54 -3.76 -3.85 4.62
CA ALA A 54 -4.68 -4.78 3.97
C ALA A 54 -4.11 -6.22 4.05
N ARG A 55 -4.97 -7.14 4.51
CA ARG A 55 -4.76 -8.60 4.64
C ARG A 55 -3.49 -9.02 5.40
N ALA A 56 -3.57 -8.90 6.74
CA ALA A 56 -2.57 -9.51 7.63
C ALA A 56 -2.48 -11.05 7.55
N HIS A 57 -3.38 -11.75 6.85
CA HIS A 57 -3.24 -13.18 6.59
C HIS A 57 -2.29 -13.48 5.43
N GLU A 58 -2.19 -12.60 4.42
CA GLU A 58 -1.22 -12.73 3.30
C GLU A 58 0.22 -12.44 3.76
N LEU A 59 0.39 -11.56 4.75
CA LEU A 59 1.69 -11.23 5.33
C LEU A 59 2.22 -12.27 6.33
N ARG A 60 1.37 -13.21 6.81
CA ARG A 60 1.78 -14.21 7.80
C ARG A 60 2.74 -15.27 7.25
N GLY A 61 2.91 -15.33 5.93
CA GLY A 61 3.90 -16.19 5.26
C GLY A 61 4.99 -15.43 4.48
N GLN A 62 4.93 -14.10 4.44
CA GLN A 62 5.96 -13.28 3.80
C GLN A 62 6.89 -12.72 4.87
N GLU A 63 8.17 -13.08 4.80
CA GLU A 63 9.21 -12.44 5.61
C GLU A 63 9.22 -10.94 5.30
N LEU A 64 9.27 -10.07 6.32
CA LEU A 64 9.28 -8.60 6.13
C LEU A 64 10.36 -8.16 5.13
N GLY A 65 11.46 -8.93 5.04
CA GLY A 65 12.52 -8.75 4.06
C GLY A 65 12.05 -8.71 2.60
N THR A 66 10.97 -9.43 2.24
CA THR A 66 10.44 -9.47 0.85
C THR A 66 9.97 -8.12 0.31
N PHE A 67 9.65 -7.17 1.20
CA PHE A 67 9.28 -5.81 0.81
C PHE A 67 10.48 -4.89 0.59
N LEU A 68 11.68 -5.29 1.03
CA LEU A 68 12.90 -4.51 0.87
C LEU A 68 13.35 -4.48 -0.59
N PHE A 69 14.13 -3.47 -0.94
CA PHE A 69 14.90 -3.45 -2.18
C PHE A 69 16.07 -4.44 -2.05
N HIS A 70 16.10 -5.45 -2.92
CA HIS A 70 17.08 -6.56 -2.86
C HIS A 70 18.33 -6.33 -3.73
N GLY A 71 18.56 -5.12 -4.22
CA GLY A 71 19.64 -4.82 -5.14
C GLY A 71 19.21 -4.93 -6.61
N GLY A 72 19.92 -4.21 -7.46
CA GLY A 72 19.63 -4.14 -8.90
C GLY A 72 20.26 -2.90 -9.54
N GLU A 73 20.58 -2.98 -10.83
CA GLU A 73 21.11 -1.85 -11.61
C GLU A 73 22.31 -1.13 -10.95
N GLY A 74 23.22 -1.89 -10.33
CA GLY A 74 24.40 -1.36 -9.66
C GLY A 74 24.14 -0.77 -8.26
N ARG A 75 22.93 -0.89 -7.72
CA ARG A 75 22.59 -0.45 -6.35
C ARG A 75 22.58 -1.62 -5.36
N PRO A 76 23.10 -1.44 -4.13
CA PRO A 76 23.10 -2.48 -3.10
C PRO A 76 21.69 -2.68 -2.51
N PRO A 77 21.43 -3.84 -1.89
CA PRO A 77 20.21 -4.06 -1.11
C PRO A 77 20.04 -3.01 0.00
N GLN A 78 18.80 -2.68 0.35
CA GLN A 78 18.50 -1.75 1.44
C GLN A 78 17.94 -2.50 2.65
N ALA A 79 18.36 -2.10 3.85
CA ALA A 79 17.90 -2.68 5.13
C ALA A 79 16.59 -2.06 5.65
N MET A 80 15.98 -1.16 4.88
CA MET A 80 14.80 -0.40 5.25
C MET A 80 13.90 -0.22 4.02
N ALA A 81 12.60 -0.29 4.24
CA ALA A 81 11.58 0.09 3.27
C ALA A 81 10.55 0.99 3.94
N GLU A 82 10.10 2.04 3.26
CA GLU A 82 9.10 2.97 3.76
C GLU A 82 8.10 3.28 2.66
N VAL A 83 6.82 3.22 3.02
CA VAL A 83 5.71 3.67 2.18
C VAL A 83 4.86 4.65 2.96
N ARG A 84 4.58 5.78 2.34
CA ARG A 84 3.73 6.85 2.86
C ARG A 84 2.59 7.13 1.88
N LEU A 85 1.37 7.16 2.40
CA LEU A 85 0.16 7.44 1.66
C LEU A 85 -0.51 8.68 2.24
N GLU A 86 -0.82 9.65 1.37
CA GLU A 86 -1.53 10.87 1.73
C GLU A 86 -2.92 10.84 1.10
N LEU A 87 -3.92 11.09 1.94
CA LEU A 87 -5.32 11.06 1.58
C LEU A 87 -6.02 12.37 1.97
N SER A 88 -7.06 12.74 1.21
CA SER A 88 -7.92 13.87 1.55
C SER A 88 -9.42 13.54 1.42
N ARG A 89 -10.22 14.24 2.23
CA ARG A 89 -11.68 14.33 2.10
C ARG A 89 -12.12 15.74 2.48
N GLY A 90 -12.46 16.55 1.49
CA GLY A 90 -12.73 17.98 1.71
C GLY A 90 -11.52 18.69 2.34
N ARG A 91 -11.68 19.18 3.58
CA ARG A 91 -10.58 19.81 4.36
C ARG A 91 -9.80 18.82 5.22
N GLU A 92 -10.30 17.59 5.40
CA GLU A 92 -9.62 16.56 6.16
C GLU A 92 -8.40 16.05 5.40
N ARG A 93 -7.34 15.73 6.15
CA ARG A 93 -6.09 15.16 5.64
C ARG A 93 -5.69 14.00 6.53
N LEU A 94 -5.25 12.92 5.90
CA LEU A 94 -4.78 11.72 6.57
C LEU A 94 -3.48 11.27 5.90
N THR A 95 -2.40 11.24 6.65
CA THR A 95 -1.12 10.67 6.23
C THR A 95 -0.92 9.35 6.96
N VAL A 96 -0.69 8.28 6.21
CA VAL A 96 -0.42 6.94 6.74
C VAL A 96 0.98 6.53 6.31
N GLU A 97 1.79 6.07 7.24
CA GLU A 97 3.17 5.68 6.99
C GLU A 97 3.42 4.30 7.59
N ARG A 98 4.06 3.42 6.81
CA ARG A 98 4.57 2.14 7.28
C ARG A 98 6.02 2.00 6.88
N ARG A 99 6.87 1.66 7.85
CA ARG A 99 8.30 1.46 7.67
C ARG A 99 8.72 0.10 8.21
N ILE A 100 9.52 -0.64 7.42
CA ILE A 100 10.26 -1.81 7.88
C ILE A 100 11.68 -1.38 8.20
N GLU A 101 12.16 -1.71 9.39
CA GLU A 101 13.55 -1.48 9.79
C GLU A 101 14.04 -2.70 10.58
N GLY A 102 14.94 -3.46 9.94
CA GLY A 102 15.27 -4.81 10.38
C GLY A 102 14.03 -5.72 10.35
N ASP A 103 13.72 -6.30 11.49
CA ASP A 103 12.61 -7.20 11.78
C ASP A 103 11.37 -6.50 12.37
N ARG A 104 11.38 -5.16 12.42
CA ARG A 104 10.28 -4.35 12.97
C ARG A 104 9.46 -3.69 11.87
N SER A 105 8.14 -3.71 12.03
CA SER A 105 7.20 -2.92 11.23
C SER A 105 6.64 -1.79 12.07
N LEU A 106 6.99 -0.55 11.72
CA LEU A 106 6.58 0.68 12.40
C LEU A 106 5.46 1.35 11.62
N PHE A 107 4.42 1.82 12.32
CA PHE A 107 3.29 2.53 11.72
C PHE A 107 3.19 3.94 12.30
N ARG A 108 2.88 4.91 11.46
CA ARG A 108 2.51 6.26 11.89
C ARG A 108 1.27 6.74 11.16
N VAL A 109 0.48 7.55 11.83
CA VAL A 109 -0.57 8.36 11.20
C VAL A 109 -0.37 9.81 11.59
N ASN A 110 -0.38 10.69 10.59
CA ASN A 110 -0.11 12.12 10.76
C ASN A 110 1.18 12.36 11.58
N GLY A 111 2.23 11.59 11.29
CA GLY A 111 3.53 11.63 11.97
C GLY A 111 3.57 10.98 13.37
N ARG A 112 2.45 10.50 13.93
CA ARG A 112 2.39 9.91 15.27
C ARG A 112 2.47 8.38 15.24
N PRO A 113 3.37 7.74 16.00
CA PRO A 113 3.45 6.28 16.09
C PRO A 113 2.17 5.65 16.64
N LEU A 114 1.77 4.50 16.09
CA LEU A 114 0.62 3.73 16.57
C LEU A 114 0.72 2.24 16.23
N SER A 115 -0.21 1.45 16.77
CA SER A 115 -0.29 0.00 16.50
C SER A 115 -1.04 -0.29 15.20
N ALA A 116 -0.76 -1.45 14.58
CA ALA A 116 -1.52 -1.90 13.40
C ALA A 116 -3.03 -2.00 13.66
N LYS A 117 -3.46 -2.27 14.90
CA LYS A 117 -4.87 -2.28 15.30
C LYS A 117 -5.47 -0.87 15.27
N ALA A 118 -4.75 0.13 15.79
CA ALA A 118 -5.18 1.52 15.75
C ALA A 118 -5.21 2.07 14.31
N LEU A 119 -4.30 1.61 13.44
CA LEU A 119 -4.30 2.00 12.03
C LEU A 119 -5.62 1.62 11.34
N ALA A 120 -6.14 0.43 11.61
CA ALA A 120 -7.40 -0.04 11.04
C ALA A 120 -8.59 0.88 11.39
N LEU A 121 -8.57 1.50 12.58
CA LEU A 121 -9.59 2.45 13.00
C LEU A 121 -9.48 3.77 12.21
N HIS A 122 -8.27 4.26 11.96
CA HIS A 122 -8.07 5.45 11.13
C HIS A 122 -8.47 5.25 9.67
N LEU A 123 -8.36 4.02 9.16
CA LEU A 123 -8.74 3.66 7.80
C LEU A 123 -10.21 3.22 7.67
N ALA A 124 -10.95 3.10 8.77
CA ALA A 124 -12.35 2.73 8.73
C ALA A 124 -13.16 3.78 7.95
N GLY A 125 -14.01 3.32 7.02
CA GLY A 125 -14.81 4.20 6.16
C GLY A 125 -14.04 4.88 5.01
N THR A 126 -12.72 4.68 4.90
CA THR A 126 -11.94 5.18 3.75
C THR A 126 -12.08 4.31 2.50
N GLY A 127 -12.54 3.07 2.66
CA GLY A 127 -12.48 2.03 1.63
C GLY A 127 -11.13 1.33 1.53
N LEU A 128 -10.08 1.86 2.17
CA LEU A 128 -8.71 1.31 2.16
C LEU A 128 -8.40 0.44 3.39
N GLY A 129 -9.32 0.33 4.34
CA GLY A 129 -9.16 -0.49 5.54
C GLY A 129 -9.23 -2.01 5.28
N ARG A 130 -9.08 -2.80 6.35
CA ARG A 130 -9.22 -4.27 6.28
C ARG A 130 -10.61 -4.65 5.76
N GLY A 131 -10.67 -5.43 4.68
CA GLY A 131 -11.92 -5.83 4.01
C GLY A 131 -12.39 -4.87 2.92
N GLY A 132 -11.65 -3.79 2.64
CA GLY A 132 -11.96 -2.91 1.52
C GLY A 132 -11.64 -3.54 0.17
N TYR A 133 -12.63 -3.62 -0.73
CA TYR A 133 -12.47 -4.03 -2.13
C TYR A 133 -11.85 -2.93 -3.02
N ALA A 134 -11.32 -1.86 -2.43
CA ALA A 134 -10.81 -0.71 -3.17
C ALA A 134 -9.48 -0.98 -3.89
N ILE A 135 -8.81 -2.09 -3.56
CA ILE A 135 -7.57 -2.49 -4.23
C ILE A 135 -7.81 -3.86 -4.85
N VAL A 136 -7.70 -3.94 -6.16
CA VAL A 136 -7.78 -5.19 -6.93
C VAL A 136 -6.42 -5.46 -7.55
N GLY A 137 -5.87 -6.64 -7.25
CA GLY A 137 -4.56 -7.09 -7.68
C GLY A 137 -4.61 -7.82 -9.02
N GLN A 138 -3.44 -8.12 -9.56
CA GLN A 138 -3.33 -8.93 -10.77
C GLN A 138 -3.93 -10.32 -10.54
N GLY A 139 -4.78 -10.78 -11.45
CA GLY A 139 -5.43 -12.09 -11.39
C GLY A 139 -6.58 -12.20 -10.38
N GLU A 140 -6.76 -11.24 -9.47
CA GLU A 140 -7.82 -11.31 -8.43
C GLU A 140 -9.23 -11.27 -9.04
N VAL A 141 -9.43 -10.57 -10.17
CA VAL A 141 -10.73 -10.55 -10.86
C VAL A 141 -11.10 -11.94 -11.38
N ALA A 142 -10.16 -12.65 -12.00
CA ALA A 142 -10.41 -14.00 -12.50
C ALA A 142 -10.66 -14.97 -11.33
N ALA A 143 -9.85 -14.87 -10.27
CA ALA A 143 -10.04 -15.68 -9.07
C ALA A 143 -11.41 -15.45 -8.41
N LEU A 144 -11.92 -14.21 -8.43
CA LEU A 144 -13.26 -13.88 -7.92
C LEU A 144 -14.37 -14.53 -8.76
N LEU A 145 -14.21 -14.57 -10.09
CA LEU A 145 -15.19 -15.19 -10.99
C LEU A 145 -15.25 -16.72 -10.84
N GLU A 146 -14.13 -17.33 -10.45
CA GLU A 146 -14.01 -18.77 -10.22
C GLU A 146 -14.27 -19.17 -8.77
N ALA A 147 -14.46 -18.20 -7.87
CA ALA A 147 -14.60 -18.46 -6.44
C ALA A 147 -15.93 -19.18 -6.13
N PRO A 148 -15.93 -20.14 -5.20
CA PRO A 148 -17.15 -20.78 -4.74
C PRO A 148 -18.02 -19.79 -3.95
N GLU A 149 -19.34 -20.03 -3.91
CA GLU A 149 -20.33 -19.11 -3.35
C GLU A 149 -20.03 -18.70 -1.89
N GLU A 150 -19.45 -19.60 -1.10
CA GLU A 150 -19.06 -19.35 0.29
C GLU A 150 -17.98 -18.27 0.44
N VAL A 151 -17.12 -18.09 -0.57
CA VAL A 151 -16.06 -17.07 -0.58
C VAL A 151 -16.61 -15.70 -1.03
N LEU A 152 -17.67 -15.69 -1.83
CA LEU A 152 -18.31 -14.46 -2.32
C LEU A 152 -19.22 -13.82 -1.26
N LEU A 153 -19.78 -14.63 -0.34
CA LEU A 153 -20.73 -14.19 0.69
C LEU A 153 -20.09 -13.88 2.06
N ALA A 154 -18.76 -13.99 2.18
CA ALA A 154 -17.98 -13.77 3.42
C ALA A 154 -17.30 -12.39 3.45
#